data_AF-A0AAV4L970-F1
#
_entry.id   AF-A0AAV4L970-F1
#
_cell.length_a   1.000
_cell.length_b   1.000
_cell.length_c   1.000
_cell.angle_alpha   90.00
_cell.angle_beta   90.00
_cell.angle_gamma   90.00
#
_symmetry.space_group_name_H-M   'P 1'
#
loop_
_entity.id
_entity.type
_entity.pdbx_description
1 polymer ?
#
loop_
_entity_poly.entity_id
_entity_poly.type
_entity_poly.pdbx_seq_one_letter_code
_entity_poly.pdbx_strand_id
1 'polypeptide(L)' 'MTTTDATFATCLCVAEALLEGRWPDVTKGATHYYSTLLATPPVWAARLTARLKIGQREFSFKDR' A
#
# COMPACT_ATOMS: atom_id res chain seq x y z
N MET A 1 7.17 1.56 -20.27
CA MET A 1 6.44 0.48 -19.58
C MET A 1 5.37 0.01 -20.56
N THR A 2 5.64 -1.04 -21.31
CA THR A 2 4.79 -1.47 -22.45
C THR A 2 3.80 -2.54 -22.00
N THR A 3 2.63 -2.57 -22.62
CA THR A 3 1.46 -3.40 -22.30
C THR A 3 1.70 -4.92 -22.39
N THR A 4 2.90 -5.36 -22.79
CA THR A 4 3.33 -6.77 -22.87
C THR A 4 4.01 -7.29 -21.59
N ASP A 5 4.26 -6.42 -20.61
CA ASP A 5 4.84 -6.80 -19.33
C ASP A 5 3.78 -7.49 -18.44
N ALA A 6 4.01 -8.75 -18.09
CA ALA A 6 3.09 -9.54 -17.25
C ALA A 6 2.88 -8.92 -15.85
N THR A 7 3.90 -8.24 -15.32
CA THR A 7 3.80 -7.49 -14.06
C THR A 7 2.87 -6.30 -14.23
N PHE A 8 3.05 -5.55 -15.32
CA PHE A 8 2.18 -4.42 -15.64
C PHE A 8 0.72 -4.87 -15.80
N ALA A 9 0.47 -5.95 -16.56
CA ALA A 9 -0.87 -6.49 -16.76
C ALA A 9 -1.53 -6.92 -15.44
N THR A 10 -0.77 -7.57 -14.55
CA THR A 10 -1.25 -7.94 -13.21
C THR A 10 -1.60 -6.70 -12.38
N CYS A 11 -0.71 -5.70 -12.35
CA CYS A 11 -0.95 -4.46 -11.62
C CYS A 11 -2.16 -3.69 -12.16
N LEU A 12 -2.35 -3.66 -13.48
CA LEU A 12 -3.49 -3.01 -14.12
C LEU A 12 -4.81 -3.68 -13.71
N CYS A 13 -4.88 -5.01 -13.78
CA CYS A 13 -6.06 -5.77 -13.36
C CYS A 13 -6.46 -5.49 -11.90
N VAL A 14 -5.47 -5.40 -11.00
CA VAL A 14 -5.72 -5.04 -9.59
C VAL A 14 -6.24 -3.61 -9.45
N ALA A 15 -5.65 -2.66 -10.18
CA ALA A 15 -6.07 -1.26 -10.15
C ALA A 15 -7.52 -1.10 -10.66
N GLU A 16 -7.85 -1.74 -11.78
CA GLU A 16 -9.21 -1.74 -12.34
C GLU A 16 -10.22 -2.38 -11.38
N ALA A 17 -9.89 -3.53 -10.77
CA ALA A 17 -10.77 -4.20 -9.81
C ALA A 17 -11.05 -3.35 -8.55
N LEU A 18 -10.09 -2.55 -8.10
CA LEU A 18 -10.29 -1.61 -7.00
C LEU A 18 -11.19 -0.44 -7.41
N LEU A 19 -10.98 0.13 -8.60
CA LEU A 19 -11.79 1.24 -9.11
C LEU A 19 -13.26 0.84 -9.37
N GLU A 20 -13.47 -0.39 -9.85
CA GLU A 20 -14.80 -0.97 -10.07
C GLU A 20 -15.48 -1.44 -8.78
N GLY A 21 -14.81 -1.35 -7.62
CA GLY A 21 -15.33 -1.81 -6.34
C GLY A 21 -15.47 -3.33 -6.22
N ARG A 22 -14.86 -4.10 -7.15
CA ARG A 22 -14.86 -5.57 -7.10
C ARG A 22 -14.00 -6.08 -5.95
N TRP A 23 -12.90 -5.39 -5.64
CA TRP A 23 -11.99 -5.74 -4.56
C TRP A 23 -12.04 -4.69 -3.45
N PRO A 24 -12.01 -5.11 -2.17
CA PRO A 24 -11.98 -4.17 -1.06
C PRO A 24 -10.60 -3.49 -0.95
N ASP A 25 -10.57 -2.30 -0.37
CA ASP A 25 -9.32 -1.68 0.06
C ASP A 25 -8.74 -2.45 1.26
N VAL A 26 -7.81 -3.35 0.96
CA VAL A 26 -7.09 -4.15 1.96
C VAL A 26 -6.22 -3.30 2.90
N THR A 27 -5.92 -2.05 2.53
CA THR A 27 -5.14 -1.11 3.34
C THR A 27 -6.00 -0.33 4.35
N LYS A 28 -7.34 -0.48 4.28
CA LYS A 28 -8.32 0.14 5.19
C LYS A 28 -8.29 1.68 5.21
N GLY A 29 -7.91 2.31 4.11
CA GLY A 29 -7.80 3.77 3.99
C GLY A 29 -6.44 4.33 4.42
N ALA A 30 -5.38 3.52 4.39
CA ALA A 30 -4.04 4.00 4.68
C ALA A 30 -3.58 5.04 3.65
N THR A 31 -2.83 6.03 4.11
CA THR A 31 -2.37 7.15 3.25
C THR A 31 -0.85 7.15 3.06
N HIS A 32 -0.12 6.41 3.90
CA HIS A 32 1.33 6.30 3.85
C HIS A 32 1.74 4.84 4.07
N TYR A 33 2.88 4.44 3.54
CA TYR A 33 3.49 3.16 3.87
C TYR A 33 5.03 3.22 3.78
N TYR A 34 5.70 2.29 4.47
CA TYR A 34 7.14 2.08 4.32
C TYR A 34 7.49 0.59 4.38
N SER A 35 8.65 0.23 3.84
CA SER A 35 9.16 -1.15 3.91
C SER A 35 9.79 -1.43 5.28
N THR A 36 9.41 -2.51 5.94
CA THR A 36 10.02 -2.96 7.20
C THR A 36 11.44 -3.48 7.02
N LEU A 37 11.94 -3.55 5.79
CA LEU A 37 13.34 -3.87 5.49
C LEU A 37 14.26 -2.65 5.59
N LEU A 38 13.70 -1.44 5.76
CA LEU A 38 14.51 -0.25 6.03
C LEU A 38 15.12 -0.35 7.42
N ALA A 39 16.45 -0.25 7.51
CA ALA A 39 17.18 -0.28 8.78
C ALA A 39 16.71 0.83 9.74
N THR A 40 16.38 2.00 9.19
CA THR A 40 15.83 3.14 9.92
C THR A 40 14.47 3.49 9.35
N PRO A 41 13.37 3.34 10.13
CA PRO A 41 12.04 3.77 9.71
C PRO A 41 11.96 5.28 9.43
N PRO A 42 11.08 5.73 8.53
CA PRO A 42 10.88 7.15 8.29
C PRO A 42 10.39 7.89 9.56
N VAL A 43 10.84 9.14 9.73
CA VAL A 43 10.48 9.97 10.89
C VAL A 43 8.95 10.16 11.01
N TRP A 44 8.24 10.27 9.90
CA TRP A 44 6.78 10.40 9.90
C TRP A 44 6.08 9.17 10.46
N ALA A 45 6.66 7.97 10.32
CA ALA A 45 6.06 6.73 10.79
C ALA A 45 6.10 6.63 12.32
N ALA A 46 7.12 7.23 12.96
CA ALA A 46 7.31 7.18 14.41
C ALA A 46 6.15 7.79 15.21
N ARG A 47 5.41 8.73 14.62
CA ARG A 47 4.29 9.44 15.29
C ARG A 47 2.93 8.77 15.12
N LEU A 48 2.82 7.76 14.24
CA LEU A 48 1.55 7.13 13.90
C LEU A 48 1.28 5.92 14.79
N THR A 49 0.16 5.94 15.51
CA THR A 49 -0.25 4.95 16.51
C THR A 49 -1.05 3.79 15.93
N ALA A 50 -1.84 4.04 14.89
CA ALA A 50 -2.59 2.99 14.17
C ALA A 50 -1.84 2.58 12.90
N ARG A 51 -1.42 1.31 12.85
CA ARG A 51 -0.71 0.73 11.70
C ARG A 51 -1.29 -0.61 11.30
N LEU A 52 -1.25 -0.88 10.01
CA LEU A 52 -1.59 -2.16 9.42
C LEU A 52 -0.33 -2.72 8.74
N LYS A 53 0.02 -3.97 9.00
CA LYS A 53 1.14 -4.63 8.33
C LYS A 53 0.63 -5.62 7.28
N ILE A 54 1.10 -5.48 6.05
CA ILE A 54 0.82 -6.41 4.94
C ILE A 54 2.17 -6.85 4.36
N GLY A 55 2.55 -8.10 4.61
CA GLY A 55 3.88 -8.61 4.24
C GLY A 55 5.00 -7.78 4.89
N GLN A 56 5.94 -7.30 4.07
CA GLN A 56 7.09 -6.47 4.50
C GLN A 56 6.80 -4.96 4.48
N ARG A 57 5.53 -4.56 4.54
CA ARG A 57 5.11 -3.16 4.44
C ARG A 57 4.25 -2.79 5.63
N GLU A 58 4.59 -1.69 6.28
CA GLU A 58 3.76 -1.04 7.29
C GLU A 58 3.00 0.11 6.65
N PHE A 59 1.67 0.06 6.76
CA PHE A 59 0.71 1.04 6.29
C PHE A 59 0.21 1.86 7.47
N SER A 60 0.08 3.17 7.30
CA SER A 60 -0.36 4.08 8.36
C SER A 60 -1.46 5.01 7.86
N PHE A 61 -2.34 5.39 8.78
CA PHE A 61 -3.43 6.32 8.54
C PHE A 61 -2.95 7.74 8.86
N LYS A 62 -3.48 8.74 8.16
CA LYS A 62 -3.27 10.12 8.59
C LYS A 62 -4.12 10.33 9.83
N ASP A 63 -3.54 10.90 10.89
CA ASP A 63 -4.32 11.38 12.03
C ASP A 63 -5.40 12.32 11.48
N ARG A 64 -6.67 11.93 11.64
CA ARG A 64 -7.82 12.77 11.28
C ARG A 64 -8.03 13.82 12.36
#